data_AF-A0A3N0Z1B4-F1
#
_entry.id   AF-A0A3N0Z1B4-F1
#
_cell.length_a   1.000
_cell.length_b   1.000
_cell.length_c   1.000
_cell.angle_alpha   90.00
_cell.angle_beta   90.00
_cell.angle_gamma   90.00
#
_symmetry.space_group_name_H-M   'P 1'
#
loop_
_entity.id
_entity.type
_entity.pdbx_description
1 polymer ?
#
loop_
_entity_poly.entity_id
_entity_poly.type
_entity_poly.pdbx_seq_one_letter_code
_entity_poly.pdbx_strand_id
1 'polypeptide(L)'
;MARVLMFSTLGLLAWLCLFSSEPVQAGKVLVMPVDGSYWLSMKILVEELSQRGHEMVVLVPETSVLIRASGNYITKYFRVPYTLAELNANMDHIKKKPVQAGKVLVMPVDGSHWLSMKILVEELSQRGHEMVVLVPETSVLIRASGNYITKSFRVPYTDAEMNAILDHIKKNAIEKPPQLTDFFENLGNLIEFTNMQVKACEGLLYDEPLMKSLRETGFDILLTDPFLPCGTILADSLSLPPVYFLHGIPCRLDESAAQCPSPPSFIPRFITGYSDKMTFPQRVTNMFMTVFEMFLCRKLYTSFDELASRYLQKDTTYEELLGHGAVWLHRYDFTFEFPKPQMPNMVHIGGINCAKRGPLTKVRCS
;
A
#
# COMPACT_ATOMS: atom_id res chain seq x y z
N MET A 1 -36.07 -21.25 32.62
CA MET A 1 -35.05 -22.26 32.26
C MET A 1 -33.86 -21.55 31.62
N ALA A 2 -32.85 -21.22 32.41
CA ALA A 2 -31.58 -20.69 31.90
C ALA A 2 -30.59 -21.87 31.82
N ARG A 3 -30.13 -22.22 30.62
CA ARG A 3 -29.05 -23.22 30.44
C ARG A 3 -27.73 -22.48 30.55
N VAL A 4 -27.07 -22.63 31.69
CA VAL A 4 -25.67 -22.27 31.89
C VAL A 4 -24.82 -23.31 31.16
N LEU A 5 -24.03 -22.87 30.17
CA LEU A 5 -22.99 -23.69 29.54
C LEU A 5 -21.83 -23.85 30.54
N MET A 6 -21.78 -25.00 31.21
CA MET A 6 -20.64 -25.42 32.03
C MET A 6 -19.52 -25.89 31.09
N PHE A 7 -18.45 -25.10 30.96
CA PHE A 7 -17.18 -25.60 30.42
C PHE A 7 -16.54 -26.53 31.45
N SER A 8 -16.19 -27.74 31.05
CA SER A 8 -15.46 -28.67 31.92
C SER A 8 -14.07 -28.11 32.21
N THR A 9 -13.59 -28.31 33.44
CA THR A 9 -12.26 -27.86 33.89
C THR A 9 -11.11 -28.43 33.03
N LEU A 10 -11.34 -29.59 32.40
CA LEU A 10 -10.45 -30.18 31.39
C LEU A 10 -10.42 -29.40 30.06
N GLY A 11 -11.55 -28.81 29.64
CA GLY A 11 -11.60 -27.95 28.46
C GLY A 11 -10.88 -26.61 28.66
N LEU A 12 -10.90 -26.06 29.88
CA LEU A 12 -10.18 -24.83 30.21
C LEU A 12 -8.65 -25.05 30.25
N LEU A 13 -8.20 -26.21 30.75
CA LEU A 13 -6.79 -26.58 30.77
C LEU A 13 -6.23 -26.87 29.36
N ALA A 14 -7.00 -27.55 28.49
CA ALA A 14 -6.62 -27.75 27.10
C ALA A 14 -6.58 -26.42 26.31
N TRP A 15 -7.43 -25.46 26.65
CA TRP A 15 -7.42 -24.12 26.06
C TRP A 15 -6.24 -23.27 26.56
N LEU A 16 -5.88 -23.37 27.85
CA LEU A 16 -4.71 -22.69 28.42
C LEU A 16 -3.37 -23.30 27.95
N CYS A 17 -3.30 -24.60 27.66
CA CYS A 17 -2.10 -25.25 27.11
C CYS A 17 -1.86 -24.96 25.61
N LEU A 18 -2.86 -24.46 24.87
CA LEU A 18 -2.67 -23.98 23.50
C LEU A 18 -2.15 -22.52 23.42
N PHE A 19 -2.11 -21.82 24.56
CA PHE A 19 -1.65 -20.43 24.69
C PHE A 19 -0.48 -20.24 25.65
N SER A 20 0.17 -21.33 26.11
CA SER A 20 1.48 -21.19 26.73
C SER A 20 2.47 -20.75 25.65
N SER A 21 2.77 -19.46 25.61
CA SER A 21 3.97 -18.95 24.95
C SER A 21 5.17 -19.56 25.66
N GLU A 22 5.65 -20.70 25.15
CA GLU A 22 7.01 -21.12 25.45
C GLU A 22 7.94 -19.94 25.13
N PRO A 23 8.93 -19.63 25.98
CA PRO A 23 9.94 -18.64 25.63
C PRO A 23 10.58 -19.09 24.32
N VAL A 24 10.30 -18.35 23.25
CA VAL A 24 10.86 -18.65 21.92
C VAL A 24 12.37 -18.58 22.05
N GLN A 25 13.04 -19.73 21.96
CA GLN A 25 14.50 -19.77 21.89
C GLN A 25 14.94 -18.99 20.65
N ALA A 26 15.94 -18.13 20.84
CA ALA A 26 16.61 -17.39 19.77
C ALA A 26 16.93 -18.31 18.57
N GLY A 27 16.17 -18.14 17.49
CA GLY A 27 16.32 -18.89 16.25
C GLY A 27 17.15 -18.15 15.20
N LYS A 28 17.73 -18.90 14.25
CA LYS A 28 18.34 -18.34 13.04
C LYS A 28 17.27 -18.12 11.98
N VAL A 29 17.14 -16.91 11.45
CA VAL A 29 16.11 -16.56 10.46
C VAL A 29 16.79 -16.07 9.18
N LEU A 30 16.58 -16.79 8.08
CA LEU A 30 17.05 -16.39 6.76
C LEU A 30 16.00 -15.49 6.10
N VAL A 31 16.43 -14.31 5.65
CA VAL A 31 15.58 -13.28 5.06
C VAL A 31 16.05 -13.02 3.64
N MET A 32 15.14 -13.19 2.67
CA MET A 32 15.41 -12.91 1.26
C MET A 32 14.56 -11.71 0.81
N PRO A 33 15.03 -10.48 1.04
CA PRO A 33 14.30 -9.27 0.66
C PRO A 33 14.27 -9.04 -0.84
N VAL A 34 13.17 -8.44 -1.29
CA VAL A 34 13.13 -7.67 -2.52
C VAL A 34 13.54 -6.24 -2.17
N ASP A 35 14.47 -5.69 -2.95
CA ASP A 35 14.96 -4.32 -2.80
C ASP A 35 13.81 -3.29 -3.01
N GLY A 36 14.03 -2.03 -2.65
CA GLY A 36 12.97 -1.01 -2.72
C GLY A 36 12.19 -0.83 -1.42
N SER A 37 10.91 -0.47 -1.55
CA SER A 37 10.00 -0.23 -0.42
C SER A 37 9.74 -1.48 0.43
N TYR A 38 9.71 -2.66 -0.18
CA TYR A 38 9.54 -3.94 0.52
C TYR A 38 10.67 -4.19 1.52
N TRP A 39 11.92 -3.90 1.13
CA TRP A 39 13.03 -3.96 2.06
C TRP A 39 12.89 -2.94 3.18
N LEU A 40 12.49 -1.70 2.91
CA LEU A 40 12.37 -0.68 3.96
C LEU A 40 11.32 -1.06 5.01
N SER A 41 10.21 -1.68 4.59
CA SER A 41 9.23 -2.25 5.53
C SER A 41 9.77 -3.48 6.27
N MET A 42 10.43 -4.40 5.57
CA MET A 42 10.92 -5.64 6.18
C MET A 42 12.14 -5.43 7.07
N LYS A 43 12.99 -4.43 6.77
CA LYS A 43 14.16 -4.06 7.56
C LYS A 43 13.81 -3.79 9.01
N ILE A 44 12.67 -3.11 9.25
CA ILE A 44 12.20 -2.81 10.60
C ILE A 44 11.94 -4.11 11.37
N LEU A 45 11.25 -5.09 10.76
CA LEU A 45 11.01 -6.40 11.36
C LEU A 45 12.32 -7.18 11.59
N VAL A 46 13.26 -7.11 10.65
CA VAL A 46 14.57 -7.76 10.78
C VAL A 46 15.34 -7.18 11.96
N GLU A 47 15.36 -5.85 12.11
CA GLU A 47 16.05 -5.18 13.20
C GLU A 47 15.40 -5.50 14.55
N GLU A 48 14.07 -5.52 14.64
CA GLU A 48 13.33 -5.86 15.86
C GLU A 48 13.55 -7.32 16.29
N LEU A 49 13.48 -8.28 15.33
CA LEU A 49 13.75 -9.68 15.62
C LEU A 49 15.20 -9.89 16.06
N SER A 50 16.15 -9.15 15.48
CA SER A 50 17.54 -9.21 15.96
C SER A 50 17.70 -8.67 17.38
N GLN A 51 16.99 -7.60 17.75
CA GLN A 51 16.99 -7.07 19.13
C GLN A 51 16.39 -8.07 20.13
N ARG A 52 15.43 -8.89 19.69
CA ARG A 52 14.84 -9.99 20.48
C ARG A 52 15.73 -11.23 20.57
N GLY A 53 16.96 -11.16 20.07
CA GLY A 53 17.97 -12.22 20.18
C GLY A 53 17.97 -13.21 19.02
N HIS A 54 17.15 -13.03 17.98
CA HIS A 54 17.20 -13.88 16.78
C HIS A 54 18.43 -13.55 15.93
N GLU A 55 19.10 -14.57 15.41
CA GLU A 55 20.20 -14.38 14.46
C GLU A 55 19.61 -14.21 13.05
N MET A 56 19.54 -12.96 12.59
CA MET A 56 18.99 -12.63 11.29
C MET A 56 20.07 -12.70 10.22
N VAL A 57 19.84 -13.49 9.16
CA VAL A 57 20.72 -13.56 7.98
C VAL A 57 19.98 -13.01 6.77
N VAL A 58 20.39 -11.84 6.28
CA VAL A 58 19.79 -11.17 5.13
C VAL A 58 20.60 -11.47 3.88
N LEU A 59 19.97 -12.09 2.88
CA LEU A 59 20.56 -12.33 1.57
C LEU A 59 20.41 -11.10 0.67
N VAL A 60 21.52 -10.59 0.18
CA VAL A 60 21.56 -9.32 -0.56
C VAL A 60 22.18 -9.52 -1.92
N PRO A 61 21.53 -9.13 -3.02
CA PRO A 61 22.19 -9.15 -4.32
C PRO A 61 23.31 -8.10 -4.32
N GLU A 62 24.47 -8.40 -4.93
CA GLU A 62 25.61 -7.47 -5.00
C GLU A 62 25.27 -6.09 -5.62
N THR A 63 24.17 -6.02 -6.39
CA THR A 63 23.67 -4.80 -7.02
C THR A 63 22.54 -4.11 -6.25
N SER A 64 22.33 -4.45 -4.98
CA SER A 64 21.27 -3.84 -4.19
C SER A 64 21.51 -2.34 -3.98
N VAL A 65 20.45 -1.54 -4.08
CA VAL A 65 20.47 -0.08 -3.95
C VAL A 65 20.16 0.36 -2.52
N LEU A 66 19.16 -0.26 -1.86
CA LEU A 66 18.71 0.16 -0.53
C LEU A 66 19.07 -0.84 0.58
N ILE A 67 19.39 -2.09 0.25
CA ILE A 67 19.80 -3.09 1.24
C ILE A 67 21.30 -2.95 1.50
N ARG A 68 21.65 -2.40 2.66
CA ARG A 68 23.04 -2.19 3.09
C ARG A 68 23.37 -3.09 4.27
N ALA A 69 24.66 -3.37 4.45
CA ALA A 69 25.14 -4.02 5.65
C ALA A 69 24.79 -3.19 6.90
N SER A 70 24.40 -3.87 7.97
CA SER A 70 24.07 -3.28 9.27
C SER A 70 24.70 -4.10 10.38
N GLY A 71 24.98 -3.47 11.53
CA GLY A 71 25.37 -4.20 12.74
C GLY A 71 24.24 -5.04 13.34
N ASN A 72 23.00 -4.78 12.91
CA ASN A 72 21.78 -5.40 13.46
C ASN A 72 21.39 -6.72 12.77
N TYR A 73 22.13 -7.20 11.77
CA TYR A 73 21.87 -8.50 11.12
C TYR A 73 23.07 -8.93 10.27
N ILE A 74 23.21 -10.23 10.05
CA ILE A 74 24.27 -10.79 9.20
C ILE A 74 23.88 -10.58 7.74
N THR A 75 24.73 -9.90 6.97
CA THR A 75 24.53 -9.73 5.52
C THR A 75 25.31 -10.78 4.74
N LYS A 76 24.64 -11.49 3.83
CA LYS A 76 25.26 -12.46 2.91
C LYS A 76 24.99 -12.03 1.48
N TYR A 77 26.05 -11.65 0.77
CA TYR A 77 25.93 -11.23 -0.62
C TYR A 77 25.90 -12.43 -1.56
N PHE A 78 25.04 -12.36 -2.58
CA PHE A 78 25.04 -13.32 -3.67
C PHE A 78 25.21 -12.61 -5.02
N ARG A 79 25.99 -13.24 -5.90
CA ARG A 79 26.22 -12.74 -7.26
C ARG A 79 24.94 -12.80 -8.07
N VAL A 80 24.67 -11.70 -8.78
CA VAL A 80 23.63 -11.61 -9.79
C VAL A 80 24.28 -11.43 -11.16
N PRO A 81 23.66 -11.92 -12.26
CA PRO A 81 24.28 -11.92 -13.59
C PRO A 81 24.24 -10.54 -14.28
N TYR A 82 24.21 -9.45 -13.51
CA TYR A 82 24.10 -8.08 -14.02
C TYR A 82 24.79 -7.09 -13.08
N THR A 83 25.21 -5.94 -13.61
CA THR A 83 25.88 -4.88 -12.83
C THR A 83 24.95 -3.69 -12.54
N LEU A 84 25.29 -2.85 -11.56
CA LEU A 84 24.55 -1.61 -11.27
C LEU A 84 24.55 -0.64 -12.47
N ALA A 85 25.64 -0.61 -13.24
CA ALA A 85 25.74 0.19 -14.46
C ALA A 85 24.83 -0.34 -15.58
N GLU A 86 24.75 -1.66 -15.75
CA GLU A 86 23.79 -2.29 -16.66
C GLU A 86 22.34 -2.06 -16.22
N LEU A 87 22.09 -1.99 -14.91
CA LEU A 87 20.80 -1.64 -14.32
C LEU A 87 20.33 -0.27 -14.82
N ASN A 88 21.20 0.73 -14.66
CA ASN A 88 20.95 2.11 -15.05
C ASN A 88 20.82 2.24 -16.58
N ALA A 89 21.69 1.57 -17.34
CA ALA A 89 21.66 1.60 -18.80
C ALA A 89 20.42 0.91 -19.41
N ASN A 90 19.78 -0.03 -18.68
CA ASN A 90 18.54 -0.66 -19.16
C ASN A 90 17.32 0.23 -18.96
N MET A 91 17.29 1.06 -17.91
CA MET A 91 16.31 2.17 -17.82
C MET A 91 16.46 3.09 -19.03
N ASP A 92 17.70 3.34 -19.47
CA ASP A 92 17.95 4.11 -20.69
C ASP A 92 17.44 3.45 -21.98
N HIS A 93 17.36 2.13 -22.04
CA HIS A 93 16.95 1.42 -23.26
C HIS A 93 15.42 1.39 -23.46
N ILE A 94 14.62 1.56 -22.39
CA ILE A 94 13.15 1.67 -22.47
C ILE A 94 12.72 3.07 -23.00
N LYS A 95 13.66 4.03 -23.08
CA LYS A 95 13.43 5.43 -23.52
C LYS A 95 13.08 5.61 -25.01
N LYS A 96 13.12 4.56 -25.84
CA LYS A 96 13.12 4.69 -27.31
C LYS A 96 11.73 4.64 -28.00
N LYS A 97 10.69 5.23 -27.41
CA LYS A 97 9.48 5.59 -28.17
C LYS A 97 9.12 7.04 -27.87
N PRO A 98 9.01 7.92 -28.89
CA PRO A 98 8.47 9.25 -28.68
C PRO A 98 7.01 9.10 -28.23
N VAL A 99 6.74 9.47 -26.98
CA VAL A 99 5.38 9.62 -26.46
C VAL A 99 5.04 11.11 -26.58
N GLN A 100 3.80 11.44 -26.91
CA GLN A 100 3.33 12.81 -26.77
C GLN A 100 3.46 13.19 -25.29
N ALA A 101 4.32 14.17 -25.00
CA ALA A 101 4.57 14.64 -23.65
C ALA A 101 3.27 15.20 -23.06
N GLY A 102 2.70 14.48 -22.11
CA GLY A 102 1.56 14.91 -21.31
C GLY A 102 1.99 15.49 -19.96
N LYS A 103 1.18 16.37 -19.40
CA LYS A 103 1.35 16.96 -18.08
C LYS A 103 0.52 16.19 -17.05
N VAL A 104 1.19 15.64 -16.05
CA VAL A 104 0.59 14.71 -15.07
C VAL A 104 0.63 15.33 -13.68
N LEU A 105 -0.56 15.49 -13.09
CA LEU A 105 -0.67 15.85 -11.67
C LEU A 105 -0.55 14.59 -10.84
N VAL A 106 0.29 14.59 -9.81
CA VAL A 106 0.52 13.44 -8.94
C VAL A 106 0.06 13.79 -7.53
N MET A 107 -0.90 13.03 -7.01
CA MET A 107 -1.31 13.09 -5.60
C MET A 107 -0.88 11.79 -4.91
N PRO A 108 0.31 11.74 -4.31
CA PRO A 108 0.84 10.53 -3.69
C PRO A 108 0.28 10.31 -2.27
N VAL A 109 0.45 9.09 -1.78
CA VAL A 109 0.42 8.78 -0.34
C VAL A 109 1.87 8.67 0.13
N ASP A 110 2.22 9.42 1.18
CA ASP A 110 3.58 9.43 1.74
C ASP A 110 3.97 8.07 2.34
N GLY A 111 5.23 7.89 2.71
CA GLY A 111 5.74 6.64 3.25
C GLY A 111 6.03 5.60 2.17
N SER A 112 5.73 4.34 2.45
CA SER A 112 6.07 3.21 1.57
C SER A 112 5.37 3.26 0.20
N HIS A 113 4.19 3.87 0.14
CA HIS A 113 3.41 4.06 -1.09
C HIS A 113 4.15 4.99 -2.07
N TRP A 114 4.64 6.13 -1.58
CA TRP A 114 5.43 7.07 -2.36
C TRP A 114 6.69 6.44 -2.93
N LEU A 115 7.41 5.62 -2.16
CA LEU A 115 8.66 5.02 -2.64
C LEU A 115 8.48 4.16 -3.89
N SER A 116 7.35 3.44 -4.00
CA SER A 116 7.02 2.68 -5.22
C SER A 116 6.54 3.59 -6.34
N MET A 117 5.70 4.58 -6.03
CA MET A 117 5.19 5.53 -7.01
C MET A 117 6.30 6.40 -7.61
N LYS A 118 7.30 6.78 -6.81
CA LYS A 118 8.43 7.60 -7.21
C LYS A 118 9.16 7.01 -8.42
N ILE A 119 9.37 5.70 -8.45
CA ILE A 119 10.04 5.02 -9.57
C ILE A 119 9.25 5.25 -10.86
N LEU A 120 7.92 5.12 -10.81
CA LEU A 120 7.04 5.40 -11.95
C LEU A 120 7.08 6.88 -12.35
N VAL A 121 7.03 7.79 -11.37
CA VAL A 121 7.06 9.24 -11.61
C VAL A 121 8.37 9.66 -12.28
N GLU A 122 9.51 9.19 -11.78
CA GLU A 122 10.82 9.50 -12.34
C GLU A 122 10.98 8.91 -13.75
N GLU A 123 10.49 7.69 -13.98
CA GLU A 123 10.52 7.07 -15.30
C GLU A 123 9.63 7.81 -16.31
N LEU A 124 8.40 8.22 -15.92
CA LEU A 124 7.53 9.01 -16.78
C LEU A 124 8.13 10.38 -17.08
N SER A 125 8.77 11.03 -16.11
CA SER A 125 9.45 12.29 -16.35
C SER A 125 10.62 12.14 -17.32
N GLN A 126 11.43 11.09 -17.18
CA GLN A 126 12.52 10.80 -18.12
C GLN A 126 12.02 10.52 -19.55
N ARG A 127 10.77 10.11 -19.72
CA ARG A 127 10.11 9.96 -21.03
C ARG A 127 9.52 11.24 -21.59
N GLY A 128 9.71 12.36 -20.90
CA GLY A 128 9.28 13.69 -21.34
C GLY A 128 7.95 14.15 -20.76
N HIS A 129 7.31 13.38 -19.87
CA HIS A 129 6.11 13.86 -19.18
C HIS A 129 6.47 14.93 -18.14
N GLU A 130 5.66 15.99 -18.06
CA GLU A 130 5.81 17.00 -17.02
C GLU A 130 5.07 16.52 -15.77
N MET A 131 5.83 16.04 -14.79
CA MET A 131 5.29 15.48 -13.56
C MET A 131 5.24 16.56 -12.48
N VAL A 132 4.05 16.86 -11.95
CA VAL A 132 3.85 17.81 -10.84
C VAL A 132 3.32 17.06 -9.63
N VAL A 133 4.12 16.94 -8.58
CA VAL A 133 3.82 16.19 -7.36
C VAL A 133 3.33 17.15 -6.28
N LEU A 134 2.14 16.87 -5.73
CA LEU A 134 1.61 17.57 -4.56
C LEU A 134 2.23 17.02 -3.29
N VAL A 135 2.68 17.90 -2.41
CA VAL A 135 3.43 17.53 -1.20
C VAL A 135 2.87 18.27 0.02
N PRO A 136 2.38 17.57 1.05
CA PRO A 136 2.04 18.25 2.30
C PRO A 136 3.32 18.83 2.94
N GLU A 137 3.23 19.99 3.60
CA GLU A 137 4.40 20.62 4.26
C GLU A 137 5.10 19.68 5.27
N THR A 138 4.35 18.79 5.91
CA THR A 138 4.84 17.80 6.88
C THR A 138 5.24 16.46 6.25
N SER A 139 5.58 16.46 4.96
CA SER A 139 5.95 15.23 4.25
C SER A 139 7.21 14.58 4.83
N VAL A 140 7.13 13.25 5.00
CA VAL A 140 8.19 12.43 5.57
C VAL A 140 9.22 12.07 4.49
N LEU A 141 8.78 11.46 3.38
CA LEU A 141 9.66 10.90 2.36
C LEU A 141 9.62 11.62 1.01
N ILE A 142 8.62 12.47 0.75
CA ILE A 142 8.53 13.18 -0.53
C ILE A 142 9.44 14.41 -0.45
N ARG A 143 10.45 14.43 -1.32
CA ARG A 143 11.43 15.52 -1.40
C ARG A 143 11.49 16.04 -2.83
N ALA A 144 11.86 17.31 -2.98
CA ALA A 144 12.15 17.89 -4.28
C ALA A 144 13.28 17.10 -4.98
N SER A 145 13.16 16.93 -6.29
CA SER A 145 14.11 16.21 -7.13
C SER A 145 14.28 16.96 -8.45
N GLY A 146 15.41 16.78 -9.14
CA GLY A 146 15.58 17.29 -10.50
C GLY A 146 14.70 16.57 -11.54
N ASN A 147 14.06 15.46 -11.14
CA ASN A 147 13.27 14.59 -12.02
C ASN A 147 11.76 14.89 -12.01
N TYR A 148 11.25 15.82 -11.19
CA TYR A 148 9.82 16.18 -11.17
C TYR A 148 9.64 17.50 -10.42
N ILE A 149 8.53 18.20 -10.71
CA ILE A 149 8.18 19.45 -10.06
C ILE A 149 7.41 19.12 -8.77
N THR A 150 7.69 19.81 -7.68
CA THR A 150 6.92 19.69 -6.43
C THR A 150 6.13 20.95 -6.14
N LYS A 151 4.86 20.83 -5.78
CA LYS A 151 4.04 21.92 -5.22
C LYS A 151 3.61 21.55 -3.81
N SER A 152 4.05 22.35 -2.84
CA SER A 152 3.70 22.12 -1.44
C SER A 152 2.36 22.75 -1.07
N PHE A 153 1.63 22.13 -0.15
CA PHE A 153 0.40 22.69 0.43
C PHE A 153 0.39 22.58 1.95
N ARG A 154 -0.27 23.54 2.60
CA ARG A 154 -0.36 23.63 4.06
C ARG A 154 -1.29 22.57 4.62
N VAL A 155 -0.91 22.04 5.78
CA VAL A 155 -1.74 21.10 6.54
C VAL A 155 -1.97 21.61 7.96
N PRO A 156 -3.13 21.32 8.57
CA PRO A 156 -3.50 21.87 9.88
C PRO A 156 -2.94 21.04 11.04
N TYR A 157 -1.70 20.57 10.91
CA TYR A 157 -0.99 19.79 11.92
C TYR A 157 0.53 19.90 11.71
N THR A 158 1.29 19.64 12.76
CA THR A 158 2.75 19.74 12.81
C THR A 158 3.43 18.41 12.48
N ASP A 159 4.73 18.47 12.15
CA ASP A 159 5.58 17.27 12.01
C ASP A 159 5.56 16.40 13.27
N ALA A 160 5.50 17.01 14.45
CA ALA A 160 5.49 16.29 15.73
C ALA A 160 4.20 15.46 15.89
N GLU A 161 3.04 16.01 15.53
CA GLU A 161 1.76 15.29 15.57
C GLU A 161 1.72 14.15 14.56
N MET A 162 2.23 14.37 13.34
CA MET A 162 2.35 13.33 12.32
C MET A 162 3.25 12.18 12.79
N ASN A 163 4.44 12.52 13.30
CA ASN A 163 5.39 11.54 13.80
C ASN A 163 4.84 10.75 15.01
N ALA A 164 4.07 11.40 15.89
CA ALA A 164 3.45 10.72 17.02
C ALA A 164 2.46 9.62 16.58
N ILE A 165 1.65 9.88 15.55
CA ILE A 165 0.72 8.88 14.99
C ILE A 165 1.50 7.76 14.30
N LEU A 166 2.53 8.09 13.51
CA LEU A 166 3.37 7.08 12.86
C LEU A 166 4.10 6.18 13.86
N ASP A 167 4.64 6.75 14.93
CA ASP A 167 5.28 6.01 16.01
C ASP A 167 4.28 5.12 16.76
N HIS A 168 3.05 5.59 16.96
CA HIS A 168 1.99 4.81 17.59
C HIS A 168 1.59 3.61 16.71
N ILE A 169 1.42 3.82 15.40
CA ILE A 169 1.15 2.75 14.43
C ILE A 169 2.30 1.75 14.42
N LYS A 170 3.56 2.23 14.37
CA LYS A 170 4.74 1.37 14.37
C LYS A 170 4.80 0.48 15.61
N LYS A 171 4.62 1.06 16.80
CA LYS A 171 4.61 0.33 18.08
C LYS A 171 3.54 -0.76 18.12
N ASN A 172 2.32 -0.44 17.67
CA ASN A 172 1.21 -1.39 17.76
C ASN A 172 1.22 -2.46 16.67
N ALA A 173 1.66 -2.12 15.46
CA ALA A 173 1.64 -3.05 14.33
C ALA A 173 2.89 -3.97 14.25
N ILE A 174 4.01 -3.56 14.86
CA ILE A 174 5.31 -4.23 14.68
C ILE A 174 5.89 -4.72 16.01
N GLU A 175 5.83 -3.90 17.06
CA GLU A 175 6.52 -4.20 18.32
C GLU A 175 5.68 -5.07 19.26
N LYS A 176 4.36 -5.18 19.06
CA LYS A 176 3.48 -6.02 19.88
C LYS A 176 3.21 -7.38 19.21
N PRO A 177 3.25 -8.51 19.97
CA PRO A 177 2.80 -9.79 19.45
C PRO A 177 1.27 -9.76 19.22
N PRO A 178 0.78 -10.35 18.11
CA PRO A 178 -0.62 -10.22 17.71
C PRO A 178 -1.58 -10.85 18.72
N GLN A 179 -2.48 -10.04 19.27
CA GLN A 179 -3.57 -10.38 20.18
C GLN A 179 -4.94 -10.02 19.58
N LEU A 180 -6.02 -10.61 20.11
CA LEU A 180 -7.39 -10.34 19.65
C LEU A 180 -7.82 -8.87 19.83
N THR A 181 -7.33 -8.18 20.87
CA THR A 181 -7.56 -6.75 21.11
C THR A 181 -6.89 -5.86 20.06
N ASP A 182 -5.80 -6.34 19.44
CA ASP A 182 -5.02 -5.56 18.48
C ASP A 182 -5.84 -5.25 17.23
N PHE A 183 -6.85 -6.07 16.88
CA PHE A 183 -7.73 -5.77 15.77
C PHE A 183 -8.46 -4.43 16.00
N PHE A 184 -9.03 -4.22 17.19
CA PHE A 184 -9.76 -3.00 17.52
C PHE A 184 -8.82 -1.81 17.70
N GLU A 185 -7.65 -2.02 18.32
CA GLU A 185 -6.63 -0.97 18.45
C GLU A 185 -6.11 -0.52 17.08
N ASN A 186 -5.78 -1.46 16.19
CA ASN A 186 -5.29 -1.16 14.84
C ASN A 186 -6.36 -0.48 13.97
N LEU A 187 -7.62 -0.90 14.10
CA LEU A 187 -8.73 -0.21 13.43
C LEU A 187 -8.90 1.22 13.94
N GLY A 188 -8.80 1.44 15.26
CA GLY A 188 -8.84 2.78 15.85
C GLY A 188 -7.72 3.68 15.33
N ASN A 189 -6.48 3.15 15.32
CA ASN A 189 -5.31 3.85 14.78
C ASN A 189 -5.49 4.22 13.29
N LEU A 190 -6.04 3.30 12.50
CA LEU A 190 -6.30 3.53 11.08
C LEU A 190 -7.38 4.62 10.87
N ILE A 191 -8.42 4.65 11.70
CA ILE A 191 -9.44 5.70 11.66
C ILE A 191 -8.83 7.05 12.06
N GLU A 192 -8.01 7.10 13.10
CA GLU A 192 -7.34 8.33 13.54
C GLU A 192 -6.41 8.88 12.45
N PHE A 193 -5.59 8.02 11.85
CA PHE A 193 -4.74 8.36 10.71
C PHE A 193 -5.58 8.89 9.54
N THR A 194 -6.65 8.18 9.16
CA THR A 194 -7.54 8.60 8.07
C THR A 194 -8.18 9.96 8.35
N ASN A 195 -8.63 10.22 9.58
CA ASN A 195 -9.19 11.52 9.97
C ASN A 195 -8.16 12.66 9.89
N MET A 196 -6.90 12.40 10.23
CA MET A 196 -5.83 13.37 10.01
C MET A 196 -5.63 13.67 8.52
N GLN A 197 -5.71 12.64 7.67
CA GLN A 197 -5.59 12.78 6.21
C GLN A 197 -6.79 13.51 5.59
N VAL A 198 -8.00 13.37 6.15
CA VAL A 198 -9.17 14.19 5.76
C VAL A 198 -8.87 15.67 5.95
N LYS A 199 -8.32 16.06 7.10
CA LYS A 199 -7.95 17.46 7.38
C LYS A 199 -6.88 18.00 6.43
N ALA A 200 -5.90 17.16 6.07
CA ALA A 200 -4.90 17.53 5.07
C ALA A 200 -5.53 17.77 3.70
N CYS A 201 -6.45 16.87 3.30
CA CYS A 201 -7.17 17.00 2.06
C CYS A 201 -8.05 18.24 2.02
N GLU A 202 -8.77 18.53 3.11
CA GLU A 202 -9.55 19.76 3.24
C GLU A 202 -8.67 21.00 3.09
N GLY A 203 -7.49 21.02 3.74
CA GLY A 203 -6.51 22.09 3.58
C GLY A 203 -6.07 22.31 2.13
N LEU A 204 -5.82 21.23 1.37
CA LEU A 204 -5.50 21.30 -0.06
C LEU A 204 -6.66 21.80 -0.91
N LEU A 205 -7.85 21.23 -0.73
CA LEU A 205 -9.03 21.51 -1.56
C LEU A 205 -9.53 22.95 -1.38
N TYR A 206 -9.40 23.52 -0.18
CA TYR A 206 -9.78 24.90 0.13
C TYR A 206 -8.62 25.91 0.03
N ASP A 207 -7.42 25.50 -0.40
CA ASP A 207 -6.34 26.41 -0.80
C ASP A 207 -6.66 27.02 -2.18
N GLU A 208 -7.48 28.08 -2.18
CA GLU A 208 -7.95 28.75 -3.40
C GLU A 208 -6.80 29.18 -4.34
N PRO A 209 -5.71 29.82 -3.86
CA PRO A 209 -4.56 30.14 -4.72
C PRO A 209 -3.95 28.91 -5.40
N LEU A 210 -3.73 27.82 -4.65
CA LEU A 210 -3.15 26.60 -5.20
C LEU A 210 -4.12 25.91 -6.16
N MET A 211 -5.38 25.73 -5.77
CA MET A 211 -6.40 25.09 -6.60
C MET A 211 -6.65 25.85 -7.90
N LYS A 212 -6.67 27.18 -7.86
CA LYS A 212 -6.71 28.01 -9.06
C LYS A 212 -5.49 27.76 -9.96
N SER A 213 -4.29 27.75 -9.38
CA SER A 213 -3.06 27.45 -10.13
C SER A 213 -3.12 26.06 -10.78
N LEU A 214 -3.65 25.04 -10.08
CA LEU A 214 -3.78 23.69 -10.62
C LEU A 214 -4.76 23.63 -11.80
N ARG A 215 -5.91 24.32 -11.72
CA ARG A 215 -6.88 24.42 -12.82
C ARG A 215 -6.30 25.10 -14.05
N GLU A 216 -5.56 26.20 -13.86
CA GLU A 216 -4.98 26.98 -14.96
C GLU A 216 -3.76 26.29 -15.62
N THR A 217 -3.14 25.33 -14.92
CA THR A 217 -1.94 24.63 -15.43
C THR A 217 -2.25 23.71 -16.62
N GLY A 218 -3.48 23.21 -16.74
CA GLY A 218 -3.92 22.33 -17.84
C GLY A 218 -3.26 20.96 -17.80
N PHE A 219 -3.61 20.14 -16.81
CA PHE A 219 -3.15 18.76 -16.69
C PHE A 219 -3.97 17.82 -17.60
N ASP A 220 -3.34 16.75 -18.09
CA ASP A 220 -4.00 15.75 -18.94
C ASP A 220 -4.62 14.62 -18.12
N ILE A 221 -3.95 14.20 -17.05
CA ILE A 221 -4.38 13.12 -16.15
C ILE A 221 -3.93 13.38 -14.70
N LEU A 222 -4.57 12.70 -13.75
CA LEU A 222 -4.15 12.67 -12.35
C LEU A 222 -3.68 11.26 -11.97
N LEU A 223 -2.43 11.11 -11.54
CA LEU A 223 -1.87 9.87 -11.01
C LEU A 223 -1.96 9.88 -9.48
N THR A 224 -2.63 8.91 -8.87
CA THR A 224 -2.78 8.86 -7.41
C THR A 224 -2.85 7.44 -6.86
N ASP A 225 -2.50 7.29 -5.58
CA ASP A 225 -2.70 6.05 -4.84
C ASP A 225 -4.05 6.13 -4.10
N PRO A 226 -5.06 5.33 -4.50
CA PRO A 226 -6.41 5.38 -3.95
C PRO A 226 -6.51 4.80 -2.53
N PHE A 227 -5.40 4.48 -1.85
CA PHE A 227 -5.45 4.14 -0.43
C PHE A 227 -6.06 5.29 0.40
N LEU A 228 -5.75 6.55 0.04
CA LEU A 228 -6.40 7.74 0.59
C LEU A 228 -7.27 8.43 -0.48
N PRO A 229 -8.54 8.76 -0.19
CA PRO A 229 -9.48 9.34 -1.17
C PRO A 229 -9.11 10.69 -1.79
N CYS A 230 -8.18 11.44 -1.21
CA CYS A 230 -7.98 12.84 -1.58
C CYS A 230 -7.65 13.07 -3.07
N GLY A 231 -6.79 12.21 -3.65
CA GLY A 231 -6.45 12.31 -5.07
C GLY A 231 -7.65 12.05 -5.98
N THR A 232 -8.55 11.15 -5.58
CA THR A 232 -9.80 10.87 -6.30
C THR A 232 -10.77 12.06 -6.24
N ILE A 233 -10.93 12.70 -5.08
CA ILE A 233 -11.76 13.92 -4.93
C ILE A 233 -11.18 15.06 -5.77
N LEU A 234 -9.85 15.22 -5.74
CA LEU A 234 -9.15 16.23 -6.52
C LEU A 234 -9.31 16.00 -8.03
N ALA A 235 -9.28 14.74 -8.48
CA ALA A 235 -9.48 14.39 -9.88
C ALA A 235 -10.86 14.84 -10.38
N ASP A 236 -11.92 14.58 -9.61
CA ASP A 236 -13.28 15.00 -9.94
C ASP A 236 -13.40 16.54 -9.96
N SER A 237 -12.85 17.22 -8.95
CA SER A 237 -12.84 18.70 -8.88
C SER A 237 -12.14 19.37 -10.06
N LEU A 238 -11.06 18.77 -10.56
CA LEU A 238 -10.31 19.27 -11.70
C LEU A 238 -10.79 18.69 -13.05
N SER A 239 -11.81 17.80 -13.03
CA SER A 239 -12.29 17.06 -14.20
C SER A 239 -11.17 16.32 -14.95
N LEU A 240 -10.23 15.73 -14.20
CA LEU A 240 -9.09 14.98 -14.73
C LEU A 240 -9.37 13.47 -14.70
N PRO A 241 -9.01 12.71 -15.75
CA PRO A 241 -9.04 11.24 -15.71
C PRO A 241 -8.06 10.71 -14.66
N PRO A 242 -8.53 9.97 -13.63
CA PRO A 242 -7.65 9.42 -12.62
C PRO A 242 -7.00 8.11 -13.08
N VAL A 243 -5.69 8.01 -12.91
CA VAL A 243 -4.89 6.80 -13.02
C VAL A 243 -4.53 6.36 -11.61
N TYR A 244 -5.05 5.21 -11.20
CA TYR A 244 -4.84 4.68 -9.87
C TYR A 244 -3.62 3.79 -9.81
N PHE A 245 -2.75 4.02 -8.83
CA PHE A 245 -1.55 3.24 -8.58
C PHE A 245 -1.66 2.57 -7.22
N LEU A 246 -1.99 1.28 -7.20
CA LEU A 246 -2.40 0.58 -5.97
C LEU A 246 -1.84 -0.84 -5.91
N HIS A 247 -1.64 -1.36 -4.71
CA HIS A 247 -1.53 -2.81 -4.51
C HIS A 247 -2.92 -3.41 -4.22
N GLY A 248 -3.73 -2.71 -3.45
CA GLY A 248 -5.10 -3.03 -3.10
C GLY A 248 -5.55 -2.05 -2.02
N ILE A 249 -6.86 -1.91 -1.82
CA ILE A 249 -7.40 -1.03 -0.79
C ILE A 249 -8.31 -1.82 0.18
N PRO A 250 -8.49 -1.32 1.42
CA PRO A 250 -9.36 -1.97 2.40
C PRO A 250 -10.72 -2.36 1.82
N CYS A 251 -11.22 -3.50 2.31
CA CYS A 251 -12.52 -4.06 1.97
C CYS A 251 -12.74 -4.42 0.50
N ARG A 252 -11.73 -4.36 -0.36
CA ARG A 252 -11.83 -4.57 -1.82
C ARG A 252 -12.72 -3.53 -2.49
N LEU A 253 -12.65 -2.31 -1.96
CA LEU A 253 -13.40 -1.19 -2.49
C LEU A 253 -12.97 -0.86 -3.93
N ASP A 254 -11.73 -1.15 -4.32
CA ASP A 254 -11.23 -1.02 -5.69
C ASP A 254 -11.98 -1.92 -6.65
N GLU A 255 -12.23 -3.16 -6.24
CA GLU A 255 -12.99 -4.11 -7.04
C GLU A 255 -14.47 -3.75 -7.11
N SER A 256 -15.07 -3.33 -5.99
CA SER A 256 -16.46 -2.89 -5.95
C SER A 256 -16.69 -1.67 -6.85
N ALA A 257 -15.85 -0.65 -6.71
CA ALA A 257 -15.89 0.57 -7.50
C ALA A 257 -15.65 0.32 -8.99
N ALA A 258 -14.73 -0.60 -9.32
CA ALA A 258 -14.49 -1.02 -10.70
C ALA A 258 -15.55 -2.00 -11.24
N GLN A 259 -16.56 -2.35 -10.44
CA GLN A 259 -17.61 -3.33 -10.78
C GLN A 259 -17.05 -4.72 -11.14
N CYS A 260 -15.92 -5.07 -10.53
CA CYS A 260 -15.24 -6.33 -10.75
C CYS A 260 -15.85 -7.43 -9.86
N PRO A 261 -16.32 -8.57 -10.41
CA PRO A 261 -16.92 -9.62 -9.61
C PRO A 261 -15.95 -10.21 -8.58
N SER A 262 -16.33 -10.19 -7.31
CA SER A 262 -15.54 -10.74 -6.21
C SER A 262 -16.32 -11.70 -5.30
N PRO A 263 -16.71 -12.88 -5.80
CA PRO A 263 -17.56 -13.81 -5.05
C PRO A 263 -16.83 -14.39 -3.81
N PRO A 264 -17.42 -14.26 -2.61
CA PRO A 264 -16.81 -14.74 -1.37
C PRO A 264 -16.83 -16.27 -1.25
N SER A 265 -17.50 -16.97 -2.18
CA SER A 265 -17.52 -18.42 -2.17
C SER A 265 -16.16 -19.01 -2.53
N PHE A 266 -15.35 -18.37 -3.39
CA PHE A 266 -14.04 -18.91 -3.81
C PHE A 266 -12.89 -17.90 -3.75
N ILE A 267 -13.16 -16.60 -3.54
CA ILE A 267 -12.09 -15.64 -3.30
C ILE A 267 -11.99 -15.37 -1.80
N PRO A 268 -10.90 -15.77 -1.14
CA PRO A 268 -10.74 -15.60 0.30
C PRO A 268 -10.50 -14.13 0.67
N ARG A 269 -10.99 -13.71 1.85
CA ARG A 269 -10.64 -12.44 2.47
C ARG A 269 -9.27 -12.54 3.10
N PHE A 270 -8.44 -11.53 2.90
CA PHE A 270 -7.06 -11.49 3.40
C PHE A 270 -6.96 -11.85 4.89
N ILE A 271 -7.86 -11.32 5.72
CA ILE A 271 -7.85 -11.52 7.18
C ILE A 271 -8.16 -12.96 7.61
N THR A 272 -8.77 -13.78 6.74
CA THR A 272 -9.12 -15.18 7.08
C THR A 272 -7.94 -16.14 6.98
N GLY A 273 -6.90 -15.77 6.23
CA GLY A 273 -5.79 -16.67 5.90
C GLY A 273 -6.20 -17.90 5.07
N TYR A 274 -7.39 -17.89 4.45
CA TYR A 274 -7.85 -18.98 3.60
C TYR A 274 -7.25 -18.92 2.19
N SER A 275 -7.36 -20.04 1.47
CA SER A 275 -7.03 -20.14 0.04
C SER A 275 -8.30 -20.16 -0.82
N ASP A 276 -8.16 -20.24 -2.14
CA ASP A 276 -9.26 -20.49 -3.09
C ASP A 276 -9.94 -21.87 -2.88
N LYS A 277 -9.25 -22.78 -2.19
CA LYS A 277 -9.78 -24.08 -1.77
C LYS A 277 -10.33 -24.01 -0.35
N MET A 278 -11.59 -23.58 -0.23
CA MET A 278 -12.34 -23.55 1.03
C MET A 278 -13.36 -24.69 1.15
N THR A 279 -13.42 -25.30 2.34
CA THR A 279 -14.55 -26.14 2.79
C THR A 279 -15.81 -25.30 2.98
N PHE A 280 -16.98 -25.95 3.05
CA PHE A 280 -18.24 -25.23 3.25
C PHE A 280 -18.23 -24.30 4.49
N PRO A 281 -17.79 -24.73 5.69
CA PRO A 281 -17.70 -23.83 6.85
C PRO A 281 -16.77 -22.63 6.63
N GLN A 282 -15.61 -22.86 5.99
CA GLN A 282 -14.69 -21.77 5.65
C GLN A 282 -15.33 -20.74 4.71
N ARG A 283 -16.13 -21.19 3.73
CA ARG A 283 -16.88 -20.28 2.84
C ARG A 283 -17.91 -19.45 3.60
N VAL A 284 -18.58 -20.03 4.58
CA VAL A 284 -19.54 -19.30 5.45
C VAL A 284 -18.80 -18.24 6.26
N THR A 285 -17.65 -18.59 6.88
CA THR A 285 -16.81 -17.62 7.60
C THR A 285 -16.30 -16.52 6.67
N ASN A 286 -15.87 -16.88 5.46
CA ASN A 286 -15.38 -15.92 4.47
C ASN A 286 -16.47 -14.94 4.01
N MET A 287 -17.70 -15.44 3.82
CA MET A 287 -18.87 -14.61 3.53
C MET A 287 -19.19 -13.65 4.69
N PHE A 288 -19.15 -14.14 5.93
CA PHE A 288 -19.34 -13.29 7.11
C PHE A 288 -18.29 -12.18 7.17
N MET A 289 -17.01 -12.52 6.97
CA MET A 289 -15.93 -11.53 6.94
C MET A 289 -16.11 -10.50 5.82
N THR A 290 -16.58 -10.92 4.65
CA THR A 290 -16.90 -10.01 3.54
C THR A 290 -17.93 -8.97 3.96
N VAL A 291 -19.01 -9.40 4.60
CA VAL A 291 -20.07 -8.49 5.09
C VAL A 291 -19.55 -7.59 6.21
N PHE A 292 -18.80 -8.15 7.16
CA PHE A 292 -18.21 -7.41 8.26
C PHE A 292 -17.27 -6.30 7.78
N GLU A 293 -16.38 -6.60 6.83
CA GLU A 293 -15.47 -5.61 6.24
C GLU A 293 -16.22 -4.47 5.54
N MET A 294 -17.32 -4.73 4.83
CA MET A 294 -18.14 -3.67 4.21
C MET A 294 -18.64 -2.64 5.25
N PHE A 295 -19.08 -3.10 6.42
CA PHE A 295 -19.49 -2.19 7.51
C PHE A 295 -18.32 -1.36 8.05
N LEU A 296 -17.14 -1.98 8.19
CA LEU A 296 -15.94 -1.29 8.66
C LEU A 296 -15.47 -0.22 7.67
N CYS A 297 -15.47 -0.52 6.35
CA CYS A 297 -15.04 0.45 5.37
C CYS A 297 -15.99 1.64 5.25
N ARG A 298 -17.30 1.43 5.42
CA ARG A 298 -18.23 2.57 5.47
C ARG A 298 -17.80 3.55 6.57
N LYS A 299 -17.42 3.05 7.76
CA LYS A 299 -16.91 3.89 8.85
C LYS A 299 -15.56 4.52 8.55
N LEU A 300 -14.64 3.77 7.93
CA LEU A 300 -13.32 4.27 7.56
C LEU A 300 -13.39 5.47 6.61
N TYR A 301 -14.30 5.43 5.63
CA TYR A 301 -14.38 6.45 4.58
C TYR A 301 -15.46 7.53 4.81
N THR A 302 -16.32 7.40 5.84
CA THR A 302 -17.42 8.35 6.10
C THR A 302 -16.96 9.82 6.10
N SER A 303 -15.85 10.13 6.78
CA SER A 303 -15.36 11.51 6.86
C SER A 303 -14.83 12.04 5.52
N PHE A 304 -14.36 11.15 4.64
CA PHE A 304 -14.02 11.52 3.27
C PHE A 304 -15.26 11.68 2.39
N ASP A 305 -16.29 10.85 2.56
CA ASP A 305 -17.59 11.01 1.88
C ASP A 305 -18.22 12.37 2.21
N GLU A 306 -18.19 12.76 3.49
CA GLU A 306 -18.68 14.06 3.96
C GLU A 306 -17.88 15.24 3.39
N LEU A 307 -16.55 15.12 3.32
CA LEU A 307 -15.69 16.14 2.71
C LEU A 307 -15.95 16.24 1.20
N ALA A 308 -15.99 15.11 0.50
CA ALA A 308 -16.23 15.04 -0.94
C ALA A 308 -17.59 15.67 -1.28
N SER A 309 -18.65 15.27 -0.57
CA SER A 309 -19.99 15.80 -0.81
C SER A 309 -20.09 17.31 -0.55
N ARG A 310 -19.49 17.81 0.54
CA ARG A 310 -19.45 19.25 0.83
C ARG A 310 -18.68 20.03 -0.22
N TYR A 311 -17.48 19.56 -0.59
CA TYR A 311 -16.59 20.30 -1.47
C TYR A 311 -17.07 20.31 -2.92
N LEU A 312 -17.49 19.14 -3.43
CA LEU A 312 -18.01 18.99 -4.80
C LEU A 312 -19.46 19.48 -4.94
N GLN A 313 -20.13 19.81 -3.83
CA GLN A 313 -21.53 20.23 -3.78
C GLN A 313 -22.49 19.24 -4.44
N LYS A 314 -22.22 17.95 -4.27
CA LYS A 314 -22.95 16.82 -4.87
C LYS A 314 -23.05 15.70 -3.84
N ASP A 315 -24.21 15.08 -3.71
CA ASP A 315 -24.36 13.86 -2.90
C ASP A 315 -23.57 12.73 -3.58
N THR A 316 -22.41 12.39 -3.02
CA THR A 316 -21.48 11.40 -3.60
C THR A 316 -20.73 10.67 -2.50
N THR A 317 -20.39 9.42 -2.79
CA THR A 317 -19.55 8.58 -1.94
C THR A 317 -18.18 8.41 -2.56
N TYR A 318 -17.19 8.02 -1.74
CA TYR A 318 -15.86 7.68 -2.21
C TYR A 318 -15.91 6.51 -3.21
N GLU A 319 -16.76 5.51 -2.98
CA GLU A 319 -16.94 4.37 -3.89
C GLU A 319 -17.36 4.83 -5.29
N GLU A 320 -18.32 5.75 -5.38
CA GLU A 320 -18.79 6.29 -6.66
C GLU A 320 -17.69 7.09 -7.37
N LEU A 321 -16.98 7.97 -6.66
CA LEU A 321 -15.87 8.74 -7.23
C LEU A 321 -14.73 7.83 -7.68
N LEU A 322 -14.42 6.80 -6.90
CA LEU A 322 -13.40 5.81 -7.23
C LEU A 322 -13.77 5.00 -8.49
N GLY A 323 -15.07 4.82 -8.75
CA GLY A 323 -15.58 4.17 -9.97
C GLY A 323 -15.24 4.93 -11.26
N HIS A 324 -14.86 6.21 -11.18
CA HIS A 324 -14.43 7.00 -12.34
C HIS A 324 -12.98 6.72 -12.79
N GLY A 325 -12.32 5.70 -12.22
CA GLY A 325 -10.97 5.25 -12.57
C GLY A 325 -10.77 4.99 -14.07
N ALA A 326 -9.91 5.78 -14.72
CA ALA A 326 -9.59 5.61 -16.13
C ALA A 326 -8.69 4.38 -16.35
N VAL A 327 -7.64 4.24 -15.53
CA VAL A 327 -6.69 3.12 -15.57
C VAL A 327 -6.32 2.72 -14.14
N TRP A 328 -6.22 1.42 -13.90
CA TRP A 328 -5.84 0.82 -12.61
C TRP A 328 -4.51 0.10 -12.76
N LEU A 329 -3.44 0.70 -12.24
CA LEU A 329 -2.10 0.15 -12.20
C LEU A 329 -1.89 -0.65 -10.92
N HIS A 330 -2.09 -1.96 -11.01
CA HIS A 330 -1.93 -2.89 -9.89
C HIS A 330 -0.45 -3.27 -9.69
N ARG A 331 0.11 -2.96 -8.53
CA ARG A 331 1.51 -3.22 -8.14
C ARG A 331 1.85 -4.68 -7.82
N TYR A 332 0.99 -5.62 -8.19
CA TYR A 332 1.20 -7.05 -8.02
C TYR A 332 1.18 -7.75 -9.37
N ASP A 333 1.73 -8.97 -9.39
CA ASP A 333 1.62 -9.86 -10.54
C ASP A 333 0.47 -10.85 -10.30
N PHE A 334 -0.35 -11.08 -11.32
CA PHE A 334 -1.54 -11.93 -11.22
C PHE A 334 -1.21 -13.38 -10.82
N THR A 335 0.03 -13.83 -10.99
CA THR A 335 0.48 -15.18 -10.60
C THR A 335 0.52 -15.40 -9.09
N PHE A 336 0.54 -14.32 -8.29
CA PHE A 336 0.48 -14.39 -6.82
C PHE A 336 -0.93 -14.17 -6.27
N GLU A 337 -1.91 -13.95 -7.14
CA GLU A 337 -3.29 -13.68 -6.76
C GLU A 337 -4.20 -14.88 -7.02
N PHE A 338 -5.29 -14.95 -6.26
CA PHE A 338 -6.33 -15.94 -6.53
C PHE A 338 -7.06 -15.61 -7.82
N PRO A 339 -7.45 -16.62 -8.63
CA PRO A 339 -8.17 -16.40 -9.88
C PRO A 339 -9.44 -15.58 -9.66
N LYS A 340 -9.50 -14.41 -10.28
CA LYS A 340 -10.66 -13.51 -10.26
C LYS A 340 -10.81 -12.79 -11.60
N PRO A 341 -12.04 -12.40 -12.00
CA PRO A 341 -12.25 -11.53 -13.16
C PRO A 341 -11.46 -10.22 -13.03
N GLN A 342 -11.20 -9.57 -14.17
CA GLN A 342 -10.49 -8.29 -14.23
C GLN A 342 -11.13 -7.41 -15.29
N MET A 343 -11.10 -6.10 -15.06
CA MET A 343 -11.62 -5.12 -16.00
C MET A 343 -10.58 -4.77 -17.07
N PRO A 344 -10.99 -4.40 -18.31
CA PRO A 344 -10.04 -4.13 -19.40
C PRO A 344 -9.06 -2.99 -19.13
N ASN A 345 -9.39 -2.07 -18.22
CA ASN A 345 -8.55 -0.95 -17.81
C ASN A 345 -7.65 -1.25 -16.59
N MET A 346 -7.60 -2.50 -16.15
CA MET A 346 -6.68 -2.97 -15.09
C MET A 346 -5.38 -3.50 -15.70
N VAL A 347 -4.25 -2.93 -15.30
CA VAL A 347 -2.91 -3.27 -15.79
C VAL A 347 -2.05 -3.70 -14.61
N HIS A 348 -1.53 -4.93 -14.70
CA HIS A 348 -0.62 -5.49 -13.70
C HIS A 348 0.79 -5.03 -13.99
N ILE A 349 1.36 -4.30 -13.03
CA ILE A 349 2.72 -3.77 -13.04
C ILE A 349 3.53 -4.37 -11.89
N GLY A 350 3.26 -5.63 -11.53
CA GLY A 350 4.10 -6.39 -10.61
C GLY A 350 5.56 -6.41 -11.06
N GLY A 351 6.47 -6.28 -10.09
CA GLY A 351 7.91 -6.31 -10.37
C GLY A 351 8.51 -5.01 -10.91
N ILE A 352 7.79 -3.88 -10.90
CA ILE A 352 8.37 -2.56 -11.24
C ILE A 352 9.55 -2.15 -10.34
N ASN A 353 9.62 -2.70 -9.14
CA ASN A 353 10.74 -2.48 -8.21
C ASN A 353 11.95 -3.39 -8.54
N CYS A 354 11.78 -4.37 -9.45
CA CYS A 354 12.83 -5.29 -9.85
C CYS A 354 13.62 -4.71 -11.02
N ALA A 355 14.94 -4.68 -10.90
CA ALA A 355 15.75 -3.87 -11.78
C ALA A 355 16.39 -4.63 -12.98
N LYS A 356 15.97 -5.89 -13.26
CA LYS A 356 16.22 -6.61 -14.53
C LYS A 356 15.36 -7.89 -14.65
N ARG A 357 14.99 -8.30 -15.88
CA ARG A 357 14.60 -9.70 -16.19
C ARG A 357 15.88 -10.50 -16.46
N GLY A 358 16.22 -11.45 -15.59
CA GLY A 358 17.27 -12.45 -15.86
C GLY A 358 16.74 -13.58 -16.75
N PRO A 359 17.56 -14.21 -17.61
CA PRO A 359 17.16 -15.43 -18.30
C PRO A 359 16.91 -16.53 -17.26
N LEU A 360 15.73 -17.15 -17.29
CA LEU A 360 15.46 -18.34 -16.49
C LEU A 360 16.39 -19.46 -16.97
N THR A 361 17.22 -19.99 -16.07
CA THR A 361 17.95 -21.23 -16.33
C THR A 361 16.95 -22.30 -16.70
N LYS A 362 17.12 -22.95 -17.87
CA LYS A 362 16.28 -24.07 -18.27
C LYS A 362 16.38 -25.16 -17.20
N VAL A 363 15.38 -25.26 -16.35
CA VAL A 363 15.21 -26.42 -15.49
C VAL A 363 14.81 -27.55 -16.44
N ARG A 364 15.73 -28.48 -16.72
CA ARG A 364 15.34 -29.76 -17.32
C ARG A 364 14.47 -30.44 -16.28
N CYS A 365 13.17 -30.54 -16.55
CA CYS A 365 12.34 -31.54 -15.88
C CYS A 365 12.91 -32.91 -16.28
N SER A 366 13.66 -33.52 -15.38
CA SER A 366 14.14 -34.90 -15.49
C SER A 366 13.03 -35.86 -15.09
#